data_AF-A0A3S3NCM5-F1
#
_entry.id   AF-A0A3S3NCM5-F1
#
_cell.length_a   1.000
_cell.length_b   1.000
_cell.length_c   1.000
_cell.angle_alpha   90.00
_cell.angle_beta   90.00
_cell.angle_gamma   90.00
#
_symmetry.space_group_name_H-M   'P 1'
#
loop_
_entity.id
_entity.type
_entity.pdbx_description
1 polymer ?
#
loop_
_entity_poly.entity_id
_entity_poly.type
_entity_poly.pdbx_seq_one_letter_code
_entity_poly.pdbx_strand_id
1 'polypeptide(L)'
;SPWLQKDIILIEKVQRKATKIFGPIKHLSYEDRLAYLGLSTLKQRRERVDMIEYFKLINYYYNVDTNEFFLFANKNYQIRGH
;
A
#
# COMPACT_ATOMS: atom_id res chain seq x y z
N SER A 1 -11.03 0.41 -6.98
CA SER A 1 -9.55 0.42 -6.90
C SER A 1 -8.98 -0.72 -7.72
N PRO A 2 -7.77 -0.63 -8.28
CA PRO A 2 -7.23 -1.66 -9.15
C PRO A 2 -6.60 -2.75 -8.27
N TRP A 3 -7.45 -3.65 -7.78
CA TRP A 3 -7.11 -4.70 -6.81
C TRP A 3 -6.48 -5.93 -7.47
N LEU A 4 -6.43 -5.99 -8.81
CA LEU A 4 -5.86 -7.15 -9.48
C LEU A 4 -4.33 -7.06 -9.49
N GLN A 5 -3.70 -8.22 -9.30
CA GLN A 5 -2.26 -8.43 -9.46
C GLN A 5 -1.74 -7.83 -10.79
N LYS A 6 -2.57 -7.82 -11.83
CA LYS A 6 -2.28 -7.22 -13.15
C LYS A 6 -1.99 -5.72 -13.07
N ASP A 7 -2.72 -4.98 -12.26
CA ASP A 7 -2.54 -3.53 -12.13
C ASP A 7 -1.29 -3.19 -11.32
N ILE A 8 -0.99 -4.00 -10.29
CA ILE A 8 0.27 -3.90 -9.55
C ILE A 8 1.44 -4.10 -10.51
N ILE A 9 1.40 -5.15 -11.33
CA ILE A 9 2.44 -5.43 -12.33
C ILE A 9 2.56 -4.28 -13.34
N LEU A 10 1.44 -3.75 -13.83
CA LEU A 10 1.43 -2.65 -14.80
C LEU A 10 2.12 -1.41 -14.24
N ILE A 11 1.81 -1.05 -13.00
CA ILE A 11 2.34 0.15 -12.36
C ILE A 11 3.81 -0.06 -11.96
N GLU A 12 4.17 -1.23 -11.46
CA GLU A 12 5.57 -1.58 -11.17
C GLU A 12 6.45 -1.53 -12.44
N LYS A 13 5.88 -1.87 -13.61
CA LYS A 13 6.57 -1.74 -14.90
C LYS A 13 6.93 -0.29 -15.22
N VAL A 14 6.11 0.68 -14.80
CA VAL A 14 6.42 2.12 -14.94
C VAL A 14 7.62 2.50 -14.10
N GLN A 15 7.68 2.10 -12.82
CA GLN A 15 8.84 2.37 -11.96
C GLN A 15 10.11 1.67 -12.46
N ARG A 16 10.01 0.42 -12.95
CA ARG A 16 11.13 -0.29 -13.58
C ARG A 16 11.69 0.47 -14.79
N LYS A 17 10.84 1.12 -15.58
CA LYS A 17 11.28 1.98 -16.70
C LYS A 17 11.91 3.29 -16.20
N ALA A 18 11.27 3.96 -15.25
CA ALA A 18 11.76 5.23 -14.71
C ALA A 18 13.16 5.08 -14.07
N THR A 19 13.38 4.01 -13.29
CA THR A 19 14.69 3.74 -12.68
C THR A 19 15.79 3.43 -13.70
N LYS A 20 15.43 2.97 -14.92
CA LYS A 20 16.41 2.74 -16.01
C LYS A 20 16.83 4.01 -16.75
N ILE A 21 16.15 5.13 -16.55
CA ILE A 21 16.49 6.42 -17.19
C ILE A 21 17.84 6.92 -16.68
N PHE A 22 18.17 6.66 -15.42
CA PHE A 22 19.45 7.03 -14.85
C PHE A 22 20.56 6.08 -15.38
N GLY A 23 21.27 6.55 -16.40
CA GLY A 23 22.32 5.80 -17.11
C GLY A 23 23.33 5.09 -16.21
N PRO A 24 23.89 5.76 -15.18
CA PRO A 24 24.91 5.16 -14.31
C PRO A 24 24.46 3.88 -13.59
N ILE A 25 23.17 3.73 -13.27
CA ILE A 25 22.65 2.57 -12.52
C ILE A 25 21.76 1.66 -13.36
N LYS A 26 21.64 1.93 -14.67
CA LYS A 26 20.76 1.19 -15.58
C LYS A 26 21.06 -0.32 -15.58
N HIS A 27 22.34 -0.68 -15.43
CA HIS A 27 22.85 -2.05 -15.45
C HIS A 27 22.52 -2.86 -14.18
N LEU A 28 22.19 -2.19 -13.07
CA LEU A 28 21.86 -2.85 -11.81
C LEU A 28 20.55 -3.65 -11.91
N SER A 29 20.35 -4.60 -10.99
CA SER A 29 19.03 -5.24 -10.82
C SER A 29 17.97 -4.19 -10.46
N TYR A 30 16.69 -4.53 -10.56
CA TYR A 30 15.67 -3.55 -10.19
C TYR A 30 15.72 -3.21 -8.71
N GLU A 31 15.92 -4.23 -7.90
CA GLU A 31 15.98 -4.20 -6.46
C GLU A 31 17.19 -3.36 -6.01
N ASP A 32 18.34 -3.51 -6.66
CA ASP A 32 19.53 -2.68 -6.40
C ASP A 32 19.34 -1.22 -6.87
N ARG A 33 18.67 -0.99 -8.00
CA ARG A 33 18.33 0.38 -8.43
C ARG A 33 17.44 1.08 -7.41
N LEU A 34 16.48 0.36 -6.84
CA LEU A 34 15.61 0.90 -5.79
C LEU A 34 16.41 1.24 -4.53
N ALA A 35 17.29 0.34 -4.10
CA ALA A 35 18.15 0.58 -2.95
C ALA A 35 19.08 1.79 -3.17
N TYR A 36 19.74 1.87 -4.32
CA TYR A 36 20.61 2.99 -4.69
C TYR A 36 19.87 4.34 -4.68
N LEU A 37 18.63 4.35 -5.17
CA LEU A 37 17.80 5.57 -5.21
C LEU A 37 17.05 5.84 -3.90
N GLY A 38 17.16 4.98 -2.88
CA GLY A 38 16.38 5.08 -1.65
C GLY A 38 14.87 4.96 -1.87
N LEU A 39 14.43 4.23 -2.90
CA LEU A 39 13.02 4.09 -3.28
C LEU A 39 12.43 2.78 -2.75
N SER A 40 11.21 2.85 -2.22
CA SER A 40 10.37 1.67 -1.99
C SER A 40 9.67 1.21 -3.28
N THR A 41 9.24 -0.05 -3.34
CA THR A 41 8.39 -0.54 -4.44
C THR A 41 7.05 0.21 -4.49
N LEU A 42 6.38 0.21 -5.63
CA LEU A 42 5.04 0.82 -5.71
C LEU A 42 4.02 0.03 -4.90
N LYS A 43 4.13 -1.30 -4.88
CA LYS A 43 3.30 -2.16 -4.04
C LYS A 43 3.33 -1.74 -2.57
N GLN A 44 4.53 -1.61 -1.99
CA GLN A 44 4.70 -1.18 -0.59
C GLN A 44 4.16 0.24 -0.34
N ARG A 45 4.30 1.15 -1.31
CA ARG A 45 3.72 2.50 -1.18
C ARG A 45 2.20 2.47 -1.17
N ARG A 46 1.58 1.63 -2.01
CA ARG A 46 0.13 1.43 -2.01
C ARG A 46 -0.36 0.82 -0.71
N GLU A 47 0.26 -0.26 -0.25
CA GLU A 47 -0.10 -0.88 1.03
C GLU A 47 -0.07 0.15 2.17
N ARG A 48 0.94 1.01 2.20
CA ARG A 48 1.02 2.10 3.19
C ARG A 48 -0.11 3.10 3.03
N VAL A 49 -0.42 3.53 1.80
CA VAL A 49 -1.52 4.47 1.53
C VAL A 49 -2.86 3.86 1.92
N ASP A 50 -3.08 2.59 1.61
CA ASP A 50 -4.31 1.87 1.95
C ASP A 50 -4.48 1.78 3.48
N MET A 51 -3.40 1.50 4.22
CA MET A 51 -3.41 1.53 5.69
C MET A 51 -3.69 2.93 6.26
N ILE A 52 -3.10 3.98 5.66
CA ILE A 52 -3.37 5.37 6.06
C ILE A 52 -4.84 5.72 5.78
N GLU A 53 -5.38 5.29 4.65
CA GLU A 53 -6.76 5.55 4.27
C GLU A 53 -7.74 4.85 5.21
N TYR A 54 -7.45 3.59 5.54
CA TYR A 54 -8.17 2.86 6.58
C TYR A 54 -8.13 3.58 7.93
N PHE A 55 -6.95 4.01 8.38
CA PHE A 55 -6.80 4.77 9.63
C PHE A 55 -7.64 6.05 9.62
N LYS A 56 -7.64 6.80 8.51
CA LYS A 56 -8.45 8.02 8.39
C LYS A 56 -9.94 7.75 8.47
N LEU A 57 -10.40 6.70 7.77
CA LEU A 57 -11.78 6.23 7.82
C LEU A 57 -12.19 5.96 9.27
N ILE A 58 -11.50 5.05 9.97
CA ILE A 58 -11.93 4.61 11.31
C ILE A 58 -11.84 5.69 12.40
N ASN A 59 -11.01 6.72 12.20
CA ASN A 59 -10.84 7.82 13.16
C ASN A 59 -11.68 9.06 12.82
N TYR A 60 -12.71 8.93 11.96
CA TYR A 60 -13.64 10.00 11.61
C TYR A 60 -12.97 11.25 11.00
N TYR A 61 -11.82 11.09 10.35
CA TYR A 61 -11.21 12.18 9.56
C TYR A 61 -12.01 12.49 8.29
N TYR A 62 -12.99 11.64 7.96
CA TYR A 62 -13.96 11.82 6.88
C TYR A 62 -15.36 11.85 7.48
N ASN A 63 -16.23 12.71 6.93
CA ASN A 63 -17.65 12.77 7.29
C ASN A 63 -18.44 11.68 6.55
N VAL A 64 -18.09 10.42 6.80
CA VAL A 64 -18.70 9.23 6.21
C VAL A 64 -18.97 8.20 7.32
N ASP A 65 -20.08 7.48 7.22
CA ASP A 65 -20.36 6.39 8.17
C ASP A 65 -19.43 5.21 7.89
N THR A 66 -18.48 4.98 8.79
CA THR A 66 -17.49 3.91 8.66
C THR A 66 -18.12 2.52 8.72
N ASN A 67 -19.32 2.39 9.29
CA ASN A 67 -20.07 1.13 9.33
C ASN A 67 -20.63 0.74 7.95
N GLU A 68 -20.74 1.69 7.01
CA GLU A 68 -21.09 1.39 5.62
C GLU A 68 -19.93 0.66 4.90
N PHE A 69 -18.69 0.94 5.32
CA PHE A 69 -17.48 0.40 4.68
C PHE A 69 -16.90 -0.81 5.39
N PHE A 70 -17.06 -0.92 6.72
CA PHE A 70 -16.44 -1.98 7.52
C PHE A 70 -17.40 -2.54 8.58
N LEU A 71 -17.42 -3.87 8.70
CA LEU A 71 -18.02 -4.55 9.83
C LEU A 71 -16.98 -4.67 10.94
N PHE A 72 -17.05 -3.81 11.94
CA PHE A 72 -16.21 -3.95 13.13
C PHE A 72 -16.77 -5.07 14.00
N ALA A 73 -15.94 -6.09 14.28
CA ALA A 73 -16.29 -7.09 15.29
C ALA A 73 -16.43 -6.38 16.64
N ASN A 74 -17.65 -6.31 17.18
CA ASN A 74 -17.90 -5.77 18.51
C ASN A 74 -17.01 -6.52 19.52
N LYS A 75 -16.12 -5.81 20.21
CA LYS A 75 -15.28 -6.33 21.31
C LYS A 75 -16.11 -6.63 22.57
N ASN A 76 -17.24 -7.30 22.41
CA ASN A 76 -18.04 -7.86 23.49
C ASN A 76 -17.86 -9.38 23.56
N TYR A 77 -16.66 -9.88 23.30
CA TYR A 77 -16.25 -11.14 23.90
C TYR A 77 -16.04 -10.88 25.39
N GLN A 78 -17.13 -10.93 26.15
CA GLN A 78 -17.09 -11.17 27.58
C GLN A 78 -16.47 -12.56 27.80
N ILE A 79 -15.15 -12.63 27.77
CA ILE A 79 -14.40 -13.71 28.43
C ILE A 79 -14.42 -13.38 29.92
N ARG A 80 -15.61 -13.42 30.52
CA ARG A 80 -15.75 -13.58 31.96
C ARG A 80 -15.54 -15.06 32.22
N GLY A 81 -14.49 -15.34 32.99
CA GLY A 81 -14.09 -16.69 33.33
C GLY A 81 -15.23 -17.51 33.93
N HIS A 82 -15.16 -18.80 33.63
CA HIS A 82 -15.51 -19.89 34.52
C HIS A 82 -14.49 -21.00 34.30
#